data_AF-A0A4Q2FTE3-F1
#
_entry.id   AF-A0A4Q2FTE3-F1
#
_cell.length_a   1.000
_cell.length_b   1.000
_cell.length_c   1.000
_cell.angle_alpha   90.00
_cell.angle_beta   90.00
_cell.angle_gamma   90.00
#
_symmetry.space_group_name_H-M   'P 1'
#
loop_
_entity.id
_entity.type
_entity.pdbx_description
1 polymer ?
#
loop_
_entity_poly.entity_id
_entity_poly.type
_entity_poly.pdbx_seq_one_letter_code
_entity_poly.pdbx_strand_id
1 'polypeptide(L)'
;MTIEIQQYKSCTILKNNNDYEIMWNRGKKVLNFPISQALAERVSKSEKDSLEVMFYCEHHRWPKADELEDYNQSDTIVHRGDGFVVYETDGYYEISFFKEIGGAMGPEVCYPITKELMDKAFESSRGAYEVMIYAETGNWPL
;
A
#
# COMPACT_ATOMS: atom_id res chain seq x y z
N MET A 1 9.29 -13.09 -20.61
CA MET A 1 8.38 -11.95 -20.40
C MET A 1 9.07 -10.99 -19.46
N THR A 2 9.17 -9.73 -19.82
CA THR A 2 9.77 -8.68 -18.99
C THR A 2 8.65 -7.75 -18.57
N ILE A 3 8.47 -7.59 -17.26
CA ILE A 3 7.53 -6.61 -16.70
C ILE A 3 8.30 -5.31 -16.52
N GLU A 4 7.85 -4.25 -17.18
CA GLU A 4 8.35 -2.89 -16.98
C GLU A 4 7.55 -2.23 -15.85
N ILE A 5 8.24 -1.68 -14.85
CA ILE A 5 7.63 -0.98 -13.71
C ILE A 5 7.96 0.50 -13.84
N GLN A 6 6.94 1.35 -13.90
CA GLN A 6 7.08 2.81 -13.96
C GLN A 6 6.45 3.43 -12.73
N GLN A 7 7.24 4.08 -11.89
CA GLN A 7 6.77 4.70 -10.65
C GLN A 7 6.52 6.19 -10.83
N TYR A 8 5.35 6.64 -10.40
CA TYR A 8 4.94 8.04 -10.33
C TYR A 8 4.63 8.40 -8.87
N LYS A 9 4.40 9.68 -8.60
CA LYS A 9 4.16 10.16 -7.23
C LYS A 9 2.91 9.55 -6.61
N SER A 10 1.81 9.46 -7.36
CA SER A 10 0.53 8.91 -6.85
C SER A 10 0.26 7.45 -7.21
N CYS A 11 0.96 6.87 -8.19
CA CYS A 11 0.67 5.53 -8.69
C CYS A 11 1.89 4.84 -9.32
N THR A 12 1.76 3.55 -9.59
CA THR A 12 2.69 2.73 -10.37
C THR A 12 1.98 2.21 -11.60
N ILE A 13 2.67 2.19 -12.73
CA ILE A 13 2.23 1.51 -13.95
C ILE A 13 3.06 0.25 -14.13
N LEU A 14 2.38 -0.88 -14.33
CA LEU A 14 2.97 -2.14 -14.73
C LEU A 14 2.67 -2.35 -16.21
N LYS A 15 3.70 -2.68 -17.00
CA LYS A 15 3.54 -3.00 -18.41
C LYS A 15 4.09 -4.39 -18.69
N ASN A 16 3.28 -5.23 -19.32
CA ASN A 16 3.66 -6.55 -19.78
C ASN A 16 3.27 -6.69 -21.25
N ASN A 17 4.25 -6.61 -22.15
CA ASN A 17 4.04 -6.53 -23.59
C ASN A 17 3.09 -5.36 -23.98
N ASN A 18 1.85 -5.68 -24.33
CA ASN A 18 0.80 -4.71 -24.72
C ASN A 18 -0.22 -4.45 -23.61
N ASP A 19 -0.13 -5.16 -22.48
CA ASP A 19 -1.03 -5.02 -21.35
C ASP A 19 -0.45 -4.01 -20.35
N TYR A 20 -1.30 -3.11 -19.86
CA TYR A 20 -0.95 -2.09 -18.89
C TYR A 20 -1.89 -2.19 -17.69
N GLU A 21 -1.32 -2.05 -16.50
CA GLU A 21 -2.04 -1.95 -15.25
C GLU A 21 -1.60 -0.71 -14.49
N ILE A 22 -2.53 -0.07 -13.80
CA ILE A 22 -2.26 1.03 -12.88
C ILE A 22 -2.58 0.58 -11.46
N MET A 23 -1.64 0.81 -10.55
CA MET A 23 -1.77 0.43 -9.15
C MET A 23 -1.39 1.58 -8.21
N TRP A 24 -2.13 1.76 -7.14
CA TRP A 24 -1.80 2.70 -6.06
C TRP A 24 -2.34 2.21 -4.73
N ASN A 25 -1.85 2.84 -3.66
CA ASN A 25 -2.33 2.60 -2.31
C ASN A 25 -3.15 3.82 -1.85
N ARG A 26 -4.30 3.58 -1.23
CA ARG A 26 -5.06 4.56 -0.46
C ARG A 26 -5.25 4.03 0.96
N GLY A 27 -4.39 4.46 1.88
CA GLY A 27 -4.29 3.86 3.21
C GLY A 27 -3.91 2.38 3.10
N LYS A 28 -4.75 1.51 3.67
CA LYS A 28 -4.62 0.04 3.61
C LYS A 28 -5.05 -0.58 2.27
N LYS A 29 -5.78 0.17 1.44
CA LYS A 29 -6.35 -0.37 0.19
C LYS A 29 -5.32 -0.30 -0.93
N VAL A 30 -5.04 -1.44 -1.53
CA VAL A 30 -4.34 -1.54 -2.82
C VAL A 30 -5.40 -1.55 -3.92
N LEU A 31 -5.32 -0.60 -4.83
CA LEU A 31 -6.18 -0.52 -6.00
C LEU A 31 -5.35 -0.88 -7.23
N ASN A 32 -5.85 -1.82 -8.05
CA ASN A 32 -5.21 -2.22 -9.29
C ASN A 32 -6.27 -2.33 -10.40
N PHE A 33 -6.02 -1.68 -11.54
CA PHE A 33 -6.93 -1.70 -12.69
C PHE A 33 -6.17 -1.90 -14.00
N PRO A 34 -6.69 -2.71 -14.94
CA PRO A 34 -6.18 -2.73 -16.29
C PRO A 34 -6.50 -1.40 -17.00
N ILE A 35 -5.56 -0.89 -17.78
CA ILE A 35 -5.70 0.35 -18.55
C ILE A 35 -5.22 0.18 -19.99
N SER A 36 -5.65 1.09 -20.86
CA SER A 36 -5.11 1.16 -22.21
C SER A 36 -3.77 1.89 -22.24
N GLN A 37 -2.98 1.67 -23.30
CA GLN A 37 -1.75 2.43 -23.53
C GLN A 37 -2.00 3.95 -23.52
N ALA A 38 -3.12 4.42 -24.08
CA ALA A 38 -3.45 5.85 -24.10
C ALA A 38 -3.65 6.45 -22.70
N LEU A 39 -4.17 5.67 -21.75
CA LEU A 39 -4.28 6.08 -20.35
C LEU A 39 -2.90 6.06 -19.67
N ALA A 40 -2.06 5.06 -19.94
CA ALA A 40 -0.69 5.01 -19.42
C ALA A 40 0.15 6.21 -19.91
N GLU A 41 0.02 6.58 -21.18
CA GLU A 41 0.65 7.78 -21.75
C GLU A 41 0.11 9.09 -21.16
N ARG A 42 -1.13 9.09 -20.66
CA ARG A 42 -1.70 10.26 -19.96
C ARG A 42 -1.11 10.40 -18.55
N VAL A 43 -1.01 9.31 -17.80
CA VAL A 43 -0.41 9.28 -16.45
C VAL A 43 0.98 9.92 -16.46
N SER A 44 1.79 9.66 -17.49
CA SER A 44 3.16 10.18 -17.57
C SER A 44 3.30 11.70 -17.78
N LYS A 45 2.20 12.42 -18.04
CA LYS A 45 2.23 13.85 -18.36
C LYS A 45 2.32 14.75 -17.13
N SER A 46 1.55 14.43 -16.10
CA SER A 46 1.51 15.23 -14.87
C SER A 46 0.89 14.45 -13.71
N GLU A 47 1.08 14.97 -12.49
CA GLU A 47 0.43 14.42 -11.30
C GLU A 47 -1.10 14.54 -11.39
N LYS A 48 -1.60 15.67 -11.92
CA LYS A 48 -3.03 15.86 -12.12
C LYS A 48 -3.59 14.82 -13.09
N ASP A 49 -2.90 14.56 -14.19
CA ASP A 49 -3.29 13.54 -15.17
C ASP A 49 -3.29 12.14 -14.54
N SER A 50 -2.32 11.84 -13.66
CA SER A 50 -2.28 10.58 -12.91
C SER A 50 -3.54 10.41 -12.05
N LEU A 51 -3.90 11.44 -11.27
CA LEU A 51 -5.10 11.42 -10.42
C LEU A 51 -6.40 11.32 -11.24
N GLU A 52 -6.48 12.01 -12.38
CA GLU A 52 -7.64 11.92 -13.28
C GLU A 52 -7.83 10.51 -13.85
N VAL A 53 -6.74 9.84 -14.24
CA VAL A 53 -6.78 8.45 -14.74
C VAL A 53 -7.17 7.50 -13.62
N MET A 54 -6.59 7.64 -12.43
CA MET A 54 -6.98 6.86 -11.25
C MET A 54 -8.49 7.01 -10.96
N PHE A 55 -8.99 8.25 -10.97
CA PHE A 55 -10.41 8.55 -10.76
C PHE A 55 -11.29 7.90 -11.83
N TYR A 56 -10.88 7.97 -13.10
CA TYR A 56 -11.57 7.34 -14.20
C TYR A 56 -11.63 5.81 -14.06
N CYS A 57 -10.56 5.17 -13.59
CA CYS A 57 -10.55 3.73 -13.33
C CYS A 57 -11.53 3.32 -12.24
N GLU A 58 -11.63 4.07 -11.13
CA GLU A 58 -12.57 3.79 -10.04
C GLU A 58 -14.02 4.10 -10.39
N HIS A 59 -14.28 5.20 -11.09
CA HIS A 59 -15.63 5.76 -11.27
C HIS A 59 -16.20 5.65 -12.69
N HIS A 60 -15.39 5.20 -13.65
CA HIS A 60 -15.74 5.09 -15.07
C HIS A 60 -16.22 6.41 -15.72
N ARG A 61 -15.72 7.55 -15.22
CA ARG A 61 -15.94 8.91 -15.76
C ARG A 61 -14.79 9.83 -15.37
N TRP A 62 -14.61 10.93 -16.11
CA TRP A 62 -13.64 11.95 -15.72
C TRP A 62 -14.14 12.78 -14.53
N PRO A 63 -13.23 13.25 -13.66
CA PRO A 63 -13.58 14.07 -12.50
C PRO A 63 -13.95 15.50 -12.91
N LYS A 64 -14.77 16.16 -12.09
CA LYS A 64 -14.90 17.62 -12.07
C LYS A 64 -13.73 18.24 -11.31
N ALA A 65 -13.54 19.56 -11.44
CA ALA A 65 -12.35 20.25 -10.92
C ALA A 65 -12.18 20.12 -9.40
N ASP A 66 -13.28 20.10 -8.66
CA ASP A 66 -13.37 19.98 -7.21
C ASP A 66 -13.28 18.54 -6.69
N GLU A 67 -13.56 17.53 -7.54
CA GLU A 67 -13.55 16.12 -7.12
C GLU A 67 -12.15 15.52 -7.01
N LEU A 68 -11.12 16.21 -7.52
CA LEU A 68 -9.73 15.81 -7.34
C LEU A 68 -9.12 16.36 -6.06
N GLU A 69 -9.74 17.36 -5.44
CA GLU A 69 -9.36 17.82 -4.12
C GLU A 69 -9.64 16.68 -3.13
N ASP A 70 -8.58 16.21 -2.46
CA ASP A 70 -8.60 15.12 -1.49
C ASP A 70 -8.97 13.70 -2.01
N TYR A 71 -9.17 13.51 -3.32
CA TYR A 71 -9.54 12.22 -3.93
C TYR A 71 -8.70 11.02 -3.44
N ASN A 72 -7.38 11.18 -3.41
CA ASN A 72 -6.46 10.10 -3.05
C ASN A 72 -5.95 10.19 -1.59
N GLN A 73 -6.62 10.97 -0.75
CA GLN A 73 -6.28 11.03 0.67
C GLN A 73 -6.83 9.83 1.42
N SER A 74 -6.20 9.54 2.55
CA SER A 74 -6.66 8.55 3.52
C SER A 74 -6.32 9.06 4.91
N ASP A 75 -7.24 8.88 5.86
CA ASP A 75 -7.00 9.14 7.28
C ASP A 75 -6.03 8.12 7.91
N THR A 76 -5.57 7.14 7.11
CA THR A 76 -4.59 6.14 7.55
C THR A 76 -3.17 6.57 7.22
N ILE A 77 -2.35 6.75 8.25
CA ILE A 77 -0.90 6.93 8.14
C ILE A 77 -0.25 5.55 8.02
N VAL A 78 0.69 5.41 7.09
CA VAL A 78 1.39 4.15 6.82
C VAL A 78 2.85 4.29 7.26
N HIS A 79 3.22 3.60 8.33
CA HIS A 79 4.58 3.54 8.86
C HIS A 79 5.28 2.28 8.34
N ARG A 80 6.40 2.43 7.60
CA ARG A 80 7.09 1.28 6.98
C ARG A 80 8.32 0.89 7.79
N GLY A 81 8.31 -0.35 8.28
CA GLY A 81 9.47 -0.99 8.90
C GLY A 81 10.13 -1.99 7.95
N ASP A 82 11.25 -2.56 8.39
CA ASP A 82 11.92 -3.63 7.65
C ASP A 82 11.16 -4.96 7.88
N GLY A 83 10.48 -5.45 6.84
CA GLY A 83 9.67 -6.67 6.90
C GLY A 83 8.26 -6.53 7.48
N PHE A 84 7.83 -5.32 7.86
CA PHE A 84 6.48 -5.06 8.37
C PHE A 84 5.99 -3.64 8.04
N VAL A 85 4.69 -3.42 8.17
CA VAL A 85 4.03 -2.12 8.03
C VAL A 85 3.12 -1.89 9.24
N VAL A 86 3.11 -0.70 9.81
CA VAL A 86 2.10 -0.30 10.81
C VAL A 86 1.16 0.72 10.19
N TYR A 87 -0.13 0.45 10.29
CA TYR A 87 -1.19 1.36 9.90
C TYR A 87 -1.75 2.07 11.12
N GLU A 88 -1.80 3.40 11.09
CA GLU A 88 -2.41 4.23 12.12
C GLU A 88 -3.65 4.93 11.54
N THR A 89 -4.83 4.65 12.09
CA THR A 89 -6.09 5.28 11.70
C THR A 89 -6.81 5.75 12.95
N ASP A 90 -7.01 7.07 13.12
CA ASP A 90 -7.71 7.64 14.28
C ASP A 90 -7.20 7.17 15.65
N GLY A 91 -5.88 6.97 15.79
CA GLY A 91 -5.25 6.48 17.02
C GLY A 91 -5.35 4.96 17.25
N TYR A 92 -5.91 4.20 16.30
CA TYR A 92 -5.84 2.75 16.26
C TYR A 92 -4.66 2.29 15.43
N TYR A 93 -3.91 1.29 15.94
CA TYR A 93 -2.70 0.79 15.31
C TYR A 93 -2.84 -0.68 14.95
N GLU A 94 -2.41 -1.04 13.74
CA GLU A 94 -2.34 -2.42 13.29
C GLU A 94 -0.98 -2.70 12.65
N ILE A 95 -0.36 -3.83 12.99
CA ILE A 95 0.87 -4.29 12.34
C ILE A 95 0.53 -5.34 11.28
N SER A 96 1.09 -5.17 10.09
CA SER A 96 0.95 -6.07 8.96
C SER A 96 2.31 -6.60 8.52
N PHE A 97 2.40 -7.90 8.29
CA PHE A 97 3.62 -8.56 7.84
C PHE A 97 3.28 -9.85 7.09
N PHE A 98 4.21 -10.34 6.28
CA PHE A 98 4.05 -11.63 5.63
C PHE A 98 4.47 -12.76 6.58
N LYS A 99 3.59 -13.75 6.75
CA LYS A 99 3.90 -14.91 7.57
C LYS A 99 4.85 -15.84 6.83
N GLU A 100 5.95 -16.24 7.45
CA GLU A 100 6.76 -17.33 6.91
C GLU A 100 6.13 -18.70 7.23
N ILE A 101 5.93 -19.55 6.22
CA ILE A 101 5.39 -20.90 6.37
C ILE A 101 6.35 -21.88 5.71
N GLY A 102 7.10 -22.62 6.53
CA GLY A 102 8.03 -23.66 6.04
C GLY A 102 9.15 -23.13 5.14
N GLY A 103 9.69 -21.94 5.43
CA GLY A 103 10.73 -21.29 4.62
C GLY A 103 10.20 -20.60 3.35
N ALA A 104 8.89 -20.58 3.14
CA ALA A 104 8.24 -19.84 2.05
C ALA A 104 7.48 -18.63 2.57
N MET A 105 7.42 -17.57 1.75
CA MET A 105 6.57 -16.41 2.02
C MET A 105 5.11 -16.82 1.94
N GLY A 106 4.42 -16.78 3.08
CA GLY A 106 2.99 -17.04 3.21
C GLY A 106 2.15 -15.79 3.04
N PRO A 107 0.87 -15.81 3.46
CA PRO A 107 -0.02 -14.67 3.32
C PRO A 107 0.40 -13.50 4.22
N GLU A 108 0.04 -12.29 3.79
CA GLU A 108 0.06 -11.12 4.67
C GLU A 108 -0.98 -11.30 5.78
N VAL A 109 -0.58 -11.02 7.01
CA VAL A 109 -1.42 -11.05 8.21
C VAL A 109 -1.41 -9.69 8.87
N CYS A 110 -2.54 -9.28 9.44
CA CYS A 110 -2.71 -7.98 10.08
C CYS A 110 -3.30 -8.16 11.49
N TYR A 111 -2.65 -7.57 12.50
CA TYR A 111 -3.06 -7.70 13.90
C TYR A 111 -3.12 -6.33 14.59
N PRO A 112 -4.11 -6.09 15.47
CA PRO A 112 -4.17 -4.88 16.27
C PRO A 112 -3.00 -4.84 17.26
N ILE A 113 -2.42 -3.66 17.45
CA ILE A 113 -1.37 -3.39 18.42
C ILE A 113 -1.63 -2.07 19.15
N THR A 114 -0.95 -1.85 20.27
CA THR A 114 -0.92 -0.55 20.93
C THR A 114 0.16 0.34 20.33
N LYS A 115 0.10 1.65 20.58
CA LYS A 115 1.17 2.58 20.22
C LYS A 115 2.52 2.18 20.83
N GLU A 116 2.53 1.69 22.07
CA GLU A 116 3.75 1.22 22.75
C GLU A 116 4.40 0.03 22.01
N LEU A 117 3.58 -0.88 21.48
CA LEU A 117 4.06 -1.99 20.66
C LEU A 117 4.57 -1.52 19.30
N MET A 118 3.94 -0.51 18.70
CA MET A 118 4.47 0.14 17.49
C MET A 118 5.86 0.73 17.77
N ASP A 119 6.00 1.54 18.82
CA ASP A 119 7.28 2.19 19.17
C ASP A 119 8.38 1.13 19.40
N LYS A 120 8.08 0.04 20.11
CA LYS A 120 8.98 -1.10 20.30
C LYS A 120 9.36 -1.78 18.98
N ALA A 121 8.41 -1.91 18.04
CA ALA A 121 8.69 -2.52 16.75
C ALA A 121 9.66 -1.67 15.92
N PHE A 122 9.54 -0.34 15.98
CA PHE A 122 10.42 0.59 15.26
C PHE A 122 11.75 0.85 15.96
N GLU A 123 11.93 0.45 17.22
CA GLU A 123 13.18 0.62 17.97
C GLU A 123 14.30 -0.28 17.44
N SER A 124 14.00 -1.52 17.06
CA SER A 124 15.00 -2.47 16.55
C SER A 124 14.38 -3.65 15.81
N SER A 125 15.17 -4.35 14.99
CA SER A 125 14.74 -5.60 14.34
C SER A 125 14.31 -6.69 15.32
N ARG A 126 14.95 -6.76 16.51
CA ARG A 126 14.53 -7.69 17.57
C ARG A 126 13.19 -7.26 18.18
N GLY A 127 12.99 -5.96 18.41
CA GLY A 127 11.71 -5.41 18.86
C GLY A 127 10.58 -5.69 17.87
N ALA A 128 10.82 -5.49 16.57
CA ALA A 128 9.89 -5.84 15.51
C ALA A 128 9.51 -7.33 15.56
N TYR A 129 10.52 -8.22 15.61
CA TYR A 129 10.29 -9.66 15.72
C TYR A 129 9.45 -10.02 16.95
N GLU A 130 9.80 -9.50 18.12
CA GLU A 130 9.07 -9.74 19.36
C GLU A 130 7.61 -9.29 19.28
N VAL A 131 7.35 -8.11 18.73
CA VAL A 131 6.01 -7.55 18.56
C VAL A 131 5.19 -8.36 17.55
N MET A 132 5.77 -8.78 16.43
CA MET A 132 5.09 -9.61 15.43
C MET A 132 4.64 -10.96 16.03
N ILE A 133 5.51 -11.63 16.79
CA ILE A 133 5.18 -12.88 17.47
C ILE A 133 4.12 -12.66 18.55
N TYR A 134 4.25 -11.59 19.34
CA TYR A 134 3.26 -11.25 20.38
C TYR A 134 1.89 -10.94 19.78
N ALA A 135 1.83 -10.16 18.70
CA ALA A 135 0.58 -9.81 18.05
C ALA A 135 -0.14 -11.04 17.45
N GLU A 136 0.61 -11.99 16.89
CA GLU A 136 0.04 -13.22 16.34
C GLU A 136 -0.41 -14.21 17.42
N THR A 137 0.38 -14.38 18.49
CA THR A 137 0.21 -15.50 19.42
C THR A 137 -0.30 -15.10 20.81
N GLY A 138 -0.30 -13.80 21.13
CA GLY A 138 -0.53 -13.27 22.47
C GLY A 138 0.62 -13.51 23.46
N ASN A 139 1.74 -14.10 23.02
CA ASN A 139 2.86 -14.48 23.88
C ASN A 139 4.18 -13.89 23.36
N TRP A 140 5.04 -13.45 24.27
CA TRP A 140 6.38 -12.99 23.92
C TRP A 140 7.26 -14.18 23.53
N PRO A 141 8.09 -14.06 22.47
CA PRO A 141 9.05 -15.11 22.15
C PRO A 141 10.14 -15.16 23.24
N LEU A 142 10.57 -16.38 23.55
CA LEU A 142 11.66 -16.65 24.49
C LEU A 142 13.04 -16.30 23.90
#